data_AF-A0A355SZE8-F1
#
_entry.id   AF-A0A355SZE8-F1
#
_cell.length_a   1.000
_cell.length_b   1.000
_cell.length_c   1.000
_cell.angle_alpha   90.00
_cell.angle_beta   90.00
_cell.angle_gamma   90.00
#
_symmetry.space_group_name_H-M   'P 1'
#
loop_
_entity.id
_entity.type
_entity.pdbx_description
1 polymer ?
#
loop_
_entity_poly.entity_id
_entity_poly.type
_entity_poly.pdbx_seq_one_letter_code
_entity_poly.pdbx_strand_id
1 'polypeptide(L)' 'MSEQPLCKVDQSPIHQRGLFATCDIEEGADIIQYVGEKISKEESTQRALDWEEQARESGEGLVYIFELDDDWDLDGRL' A
#
# COMPACT_ATOMS: atom_id res chain seq x y z
N MET A 1 -18.74 -2.38 22.00
CA MET A 1 -17.53 -1.55 22.11
C MET A 1 -17.00 -1.42 20.70
N SER A 2 -17.01 -0.23 20.11
CA SER A 2 -16.38 -0.02 18.81
C SER A 2 -14.88 -0.15 19.01
N GLU A 3 -14.26 -1.21 18.49
CA GLU A 3 -12.80 -1.34 18.52
C GLU A 3 -12.23 -0.15 17.75
N GLN A 4 -11.46 0.69 18.45
CA GLN A 4 -10.76 1.79 17.81
C GLN A 4 -9.66 1.19 16.92
N PRO A 5 -9.47 1.70 15.69
CA PRO A 5 -8.43 1.19 14.81
C PRO A 5 -7.04 1.43 15.42
N LEU A 6 -6.16 0.43 15.35
CA LEU A 6 -4.79 0.48 15.88
C LEU A 6 -3.89 1.48 15.16
N CYS A 7 -4.32 1.95 13.98
CA CYS A 7 -3.60 2.92 13.18
C CYS A 7 -4.54 3.96 12.58
N LYS A 8 -3.98 5.12 12.24
CA LYS A 8 -4.65 6.20 11.52
C LYS A 8 -3.74 6.77 10.43
N VAL A 9 -4.34 7.34 9.39
CA VAL A 9 -3.61 8.10 8.36
C VAL A 9 -3.43 9.54 8.85
N ASP A 10 -2.22 10.09 8.69
CA ASP A 10 -1.91 11.49 8.98
C ASP A 10 -0.83 12.03 8.03
N GLN A 11 -0.51 13.33 8.11
CA GLN A 11 0.60 13.91 7.36
C GLN A 11 1.94 13.36 7.85
N SER A 12 2.77 12.89 6.91
CA SER A 12 4.08 12.32 7.21
C SER A 12 5.22 13.25 6.82
N PRO A 13 6.21 13.46 7.70
CA PRO A 13 7.42 14.22 7.34
C PRO A 13 8.33 13.46 6.37
N ILE A 14 8.13 12.15 6.19
CA ILE A 14 8.91 11.33 5.24
C ILE A 14 8.40 11.54 3.82
N HIS A 15 7.08 11.39 3.62
CA HIS A 15 6.45 11.57 2.32
C HIS A 15 4.94 11.77 2.47
N GLN A 16 4.42 12.95 2.12
CA GLN A 16 3.00 13.33 2.07
C GLN A 16 2.11 12.77 3.20
N ARG A 17 1.64 11.52 3.09
CA ARG A 17 0.81 10.81 4.08
C ARG A 17 1.50 9.55 4.60
N GLY A 18 1.27 9.22 5.87
CA GLY A 18 1.76 7.98 6.50
C GLY A 18 0.73 7.39 7.46
N LEU A 19 1.00 6.17 7.91
CA LEU A 19 0.24 5.49 8.96
C LEU A 19 0.92 5.71 10.32
N PHE A 20 0.12 6.02 11.33
CA PHE A 20 0.57 6.24 12.71
C PHE A 20 -0.24 5.36 13.66
N ALA A 21 0.45 4.73 14.63
CA ALA A 21 -0.22 3.99 15.69
C ALA A 21 -1.06 4.94 16.56
N THR A 22 -2.23 4.47 17.00
CA THR A 22 -3.16 5.23 17.86
C THR A 22 -3.02 4.87 19.34
N CYS A 23 -2.32 3.78 19.64
CA CYS A 23 -2.01 3.29 20.98
C CYS A 23 -0.69 2.52 20.96
N ASP A 24 -0.21 2.11 22.12
CA ASP A 24 0.86 1.12 22.22
C ASP A 24 0.36 -0.22 21.65
N ILE A 25 1.21 -0.88 20.85
CA ILE A 25 0.89 -2.14 20.15
C ILE A 25 1.85 -3.21 20.68
N GLU A 26 1.30 -4.33 21.13
CA GLU A 26 2.09 -5.46 21.61
C GLU A 26 2.82 -6.17 20.46
N GLU A 27 3.95 -6.79 20.77
CA GLU A 27 4.72 -7.58 19.80
C GLU A 27 3.88 -8.76 19.27
N GLY A 28 3.85 -8.93 17.95
CA GLY A 28 3.08 -9.99 17.29
C GLY A 28 1.61 -9.66 17.05
N ALA A 29 1.14 -8.44 17.36
CA ALA A 29 -0.21 -8.02 17.04
C ALA A 29 -0.42 -7.77 15.54
N ASP A 30 -1.53 -8.29 15.01
CA ASP A 30 -1.99 -7.97 13.66
C ASP A 30 -2.60 -6.55 13.64
N ILE A 31 -2.00 -5.64 12.86
CA ILE A 31 -2.38 -4.22 12.86
C ILE A 31 -3.49 -3.93 11.84
N ILE A 32 -3.27 -4.29 10.58
CA ILE A 32 -4.17 -4.04 9.46
C ILE A 32 -3.86 -5.01 8.32
N GLN A 33 -4.89 -5.44 7.60
CA GLN A 33 -4.72 -6.20 6.37
C GLN A 33 -4.42 -5.26 5.20
N TYR A 34 -3.37 -5.56 4.43
CA TYR A 34 -3.18 -4.93 3.13
C TYR A 34 -4.21 -5.50 2.16
N VAL A 35 -5.13 -4.66 1.68
CA VAL A 35 -6.22 -5.06 0.78
C VAL A 35 -6.02 -4.42 -0.58
N GLY A 36 -6.40 -5.15 -1.63
CA GLY A 36 -6.21 -4.72 -3.01
C GLY A 36 -6.85 -5.67 -4.02
N GLU A 37 -6.71 -5.32 -5.30
CA GLU A 37 -7.09 -6.19 -6.41
C GLU A 37 -6.03 -7.28 -6.60
N LYS A 38 -6.44 -8.55 -6.66
CA LYS A 38 -5.54 -9.67 -6.99
C LYS A 38 -5.32 -9.71 -8.50
N ILE A 39 -4.09 -9.48 -8.95
CA ILE A 39 -3.71 -9.37 -10.36
C ILE A 39 -2.60 -10.36 -10.71
N SER A 40 -2.49 -10.75 -11.98
CA SER A 40 -1.39 -11.60 -12.44
C SER A 40 -0.06 -10.82 -12.47
N LYS A 41 1.07 -11.53 -12.48
CA LYS A 41 2.40 -10.92 -12.66
C LYS A 41 2.52 -10.09 -13.95
N GLU A 42 1.87 -10.53 -15.02
CA GLU A 42 1.88 -9.83 -16.31
C GLU A 42 1.15 -8.48 -16.20
N GLU A 43 -0.05 -8.47 -15.60
CA GLU A 43 -0.82 -7.25 -15.37
C GLU A 43 -0.09 -6.29 -14.43
N SER A 44 0.50 -6.82 -13.35
CA SER A 44 1.33 -6.06 -12.41
C SER A 44 2.49 -5.36 -13.10
N THR A 45 3.22 -6.09 -13.95
CA THR A 45 4.35 -5.54 -14.72
C THR A 45 3.88 -4.45 -15.68
N GLN A 46 2.76 -4.67 -16.38
CA GLN A 46 2.19 -3.69 -17.29
C GLN A 46 1.82 -2.40 -16.55
N ARG A 47 1.08 -2.50 -15.42
CA ARG A 47 0.69 -1.35 -14.59
C ARG A 47 1.91 -0.58 -14.07
N ALA A 48 2.92 -1.29 -13.58
CA ALA A 48 4.13 -0.67 -13.05
C ALA A 48 4.87 0.16 -14.11
N LEU A 49 4.99 -0.37 -15.34
CA LEU A 49 5.63 0.34 -16.46
C LEU A 49 4.82 1.58 -16.89
N ASP A 50 3.50 1.43 -17.03
CA ASP A 50 2.62 2.53 -17.42
C ASP A 50 2.66 3.68 -16.38
N TRP A 51 2.70 3.33 -15.10
CA TRP A 51 2.80 4.33 -14.03
C TRP A 51 4.18 4.95 -13.95
N GLU A 52 5.26 4.21 -14.19
CA GLU A 52 6.60 4.79 -14.26
C GLU A 52 6.70 5.82 -15.39
N GLU A 53 6.10 5.52 -16.55
CA GLU A 53 6.06 6.46 -17.68
C GLU A 53 5.30 7.75 -17.31
N GLN A 54 4.12 7.62 -16.70
CA GLN A 54 3.33 8.77 -16.21
C GLN A 54 4.07 9.55 -15.11
N ALA A 55 4.72 8.86 -14.19
CA ALA A 55 5.48 9.43 -13.07
C ALA A 55 6.67 10.27 -13.56
N ARG A 56 7.27 9.93 -14.70
CA ARG A 56 8.34 10.75 -15.31
C ARG A 56 7.82 12.11 -15.77
N GLU A 57 6.56 12.20 -16.15
CA GLU A 57 5.93 13.45 -16.59
C GLU A 57 5.42 14.28 -15.41
N SER A 58 4.77 13.63 -14.43
CA SER A 58 4.15 14.31 -13.28
C SER A 58 5.09 14.52 -12.09
N GLY A 59 6.17 13.73 -11.99
CA GLY A 59 7.03 13.64 -10.82
C GLY A 59 6.44 12.83 -9.66
N GLU A 60 5.29 12.16 -9.86
CA GLU A 60 4.59 11.40 -8.82
C GLU A 60 5.01 9.93 -8.85
N GLY A 61 5.79 9.47 -7.87
CA GLY A 61 6.14 8.05 -7.72
C GLY A 61 5.23 7.35 -6.70
N LEU A 62 4.19 6.66 -7.15
CA LEU A 62 3.32 5.86 -6.27
C LEU A 62 3.10 4.47 -6.88
N VAL A 63 3.79 3.46 -6.36
CA VAL A 63 3.56 2.04 -6.69
C VAL A 63 3.02 1.35 -5.44
N TYR A 64 1.83 0.77 -5.57
CA TYR A 64 1.08 0.12 -4.49
C TYR A 64 0.93 -1.40 -4.71
N ILE A 65 1.82 -2.00 -5.47
CA ILE A 65 1.78 -3.42 -5.78
C ILE A 65 2.64 -4.19 -4.77
N PHE A 66 2.04 -5.20 -4.14
CA PHE A 66 2.74 -6.17 -3.30
C PHE A 66 2.73 -7.55 -3.97
N GLU A 67 3.85 -8.24 -3.88
CA GLU A 67 3.95 -9.64 -4.28
C GLU A 67 3.21 -10.54 -3.28
N LEU A 68 2.30 -11.37 -3.79
CA LEU A 68 1.56 -12.34 -2.97
C LEU A 68 2.17 -13.74 -3.05
N ASP A 69 2.38 -14.24 -4.27
CA ASP A 69 3.01 -15.53 -4.56
C ASP A 69 3.67 -15.50 -5.96
N ASP A 70 4.11 -16.67 -6.46
CA ASP A 70 4.77 -16.80 -7.76
C ASP A 70 3.85 -16.43 -8.95
N ASP A 71 2.54 -16.56 -8.79
CA ASP A 71 1.54 -16.39 -9.84
C ASP A 71 0.82 -15.03 -9.76
N TRP A 72 0.76 -14.44 -8.56
CA TRP A 72 -0.13 -13.32 -8.26
C TRP A 72 0.52 -12.21 -7.46
N ASP A 73 0.04 -11.00 -7.73
CA ASP A 73 0.31 -9.77 -6.99
C ASP A 73 -1.01 -9.17 -6.46
N LEU A 74 -0.87 -8.24 -5.53
CA LEU A 74 -1.96 -7.49 -4.91
C LEU A 74 -1.75 -5.99 -5.14
N ASP A 75 -2.65 -5.36 -5.89
CA ASP A 75 -2.62 -3.92 -6.15
C ASP A 75 -3.50 -3.17 -5.15
N GLY A 76 -2.87 -2.43 -4.24
CA GLY A 76 -3.53 -1.64 -3.20
C GLY A 76 -4.10 -0.29 -3.64
N ARG A 77 -4.06 0.04 -4.94
CA ARG A 77 -4.65 1.25 -5.50
C ARG A 77 -6.18 1.10 -5.63
N LEU A 78 -6.89 1.18 -4.50
CA LEU A 78 -8.37 1.27 -4.43
C LEU A 78 -8.88 2.71 -4.59
#